data_AF-A0A534FCZ9-F1
#
_entry.id   AF-A0A534FCZ9-F1
#
_cell.length_a   1.000
_cell.length_b   1.000
_cell.length_c   1.000
_cell.angle_alpha   90.00
_cell.angle_beta   90.00
_cell.angle_gamma   90.00
#
_symmetry.space_group_name_H-M   'P 1'
#
loop_
_entity.id
_entity.type
_entity.pdbx_description
1 polymer ?
#
loop_
_entity_poly.entity_id
_entity_poly.type
_entity_poly.pdbx_seq_one_letter_code
_entity_poly.pdbx_strand_id
1 'polypeptide(L)'
;MRAHPPRLDASVSPASRPLATARAGDLEALWRAALDSGEGAAGAHVIHELWMRGELAARIETALAALWKQAAPSIPEWLPMRYVDWLPLAYEVALGFRAAARGRYNVYLVLLDYEDRTRGPYGVYVGMSHLPPAQRFDRHKAGIHAAGSVLKRGLEVLAGPTLHLQRLARAEALRIEAGLAEALSDAGLSVEGGH
;
A
#
# COMPACT_ATOMS: atom_id res chain seq x y z
N MET A 1 31.43 -12.94 5.68
CA MET A 1 31.07 -11.59 6.17
C MET A 1 29.57 -11.58 6.43
N ARG A 2 29.09 -11.28 7.65
CA ARG A 2 27.67 -10.99 7.86
C ARG A 2 27.42 -9.60 7.26
N ALA A 3 26.64 -9.53 6.18
CA ALA A 3 26.20 -8.24 5.67
C ALA A 3 25.50 -7.48 6.79
N HIS A 4 25.90 -6.23 7.05
CA HIS A 4 25.14 -5.37 7.94
C HIS A 4 23.75 -5.19 7.31
N PRO A 5 22.65 -5.40 8.06
CA PRO A 5 21.32 -5.22 7.49
C PRO A 5 21.20 -3.79 6.95
N PRO A 6 20.56 -3.60 5.79
CA PRO A 6 20.32 -2.25 5.27
C PRO A 6 19.56 -1.44 6.32
N ARG A 7 19.89 -0.14 6.48
CA ARG A 7 19.04 0.75 7.28
C ARG A 7 17.69 0.86 6.58
N LEU A 8 16.65 0.40 7.26
CA LEU A 8 15.27 0.42 6.78
C LEU A 8 14.55 1.59 7.46
N ASP A 9 14.60 2.76 6.82
CA ASP A 9 13.83 3.92 7.26
C ASP A 9 12.56 4.12 6.41
N ALA A 10 11.71 5.07 6.80
CA ALA A 10 10.44 5.32 6.14
C ALA A 10 10.56 5.80 4.68
N SER A 11 11.75 6.24 4.24
CA SER A 11 11.99 6.69 2.86
C SER A 11 12.24 5.54 1.89
N VAL A 12 12.60 4.36 2.40
CA VAL A 12 12.81 3.18 1.58
C VAL A 12 11.47 2.69 1.05
N SER A 13 11.35 2.63 -0.28
CA SER A 13 10.10 2.18 -0.91
C SER A 13 9.85 0.69 -0.61
N PRO A 14 8.66 0.28 -0.17
CA PRO A 14 8.29 -1.13 -0.03
C PRO A 14 8.34 -1.88 -1.38
N ALA A 15 8.10 -1.19 -2.49
CA ALA A 15 8.09 -1.78 -3.82
C ALA A 15 9.49 -2.23 -4.30
N SER A 16 10.58 -1.71 -3.73
CA SER A 16 11.94 -2.19 -4.02
C SER A 16 12.26 -3.52 -3.32
N ARG A 17 11.39 -3.96 -2.39
CA ARG A 17 11.53 -5.17 -1.58
C ARG A 17 12.96 -5.34 -1.06
N PRO A 18 13.44 -4.43 -0.16
CA PRO A 18 14.82 -4.46 0.31
C PRO A 18 15.19 -5.74 1.07
N LEU A 19 14.19 -6.53 1.49
CA LEU A 19 14.33 -7.80 2.20
C LEU A 19 14.02 -9.03 1.33
N ALA A 20 13.88 -8.88 0.00
CA ALA A 20 13.52 -9.97 -0.90
C ALA A 20 14.47 -11.19 -0.80
N THR A 21 15.76 -10.94 -0.58
CA THR A 21 16.80 -11.99 -0.48
C THR A 21 17.09 -12.43 0.96
N ALA A 22 16.43 -11.83 1.96
CA ALA A 22 16.64 -12.18 3.37
C ALA A 22 16.10 -13.59 3.67
N ARG A 23 16.83 -14.37 4.47
CA ARG A 23 16.37 -15.70 4.91
C ARG A 23 15.37 -15.54 6.05
N ALA A 24 14.54 -16.57 6.27
CA ALA A 24 13.52 -16.54 7.32
C ALA A 24 14.07 -16.20 8.72
N GLY A 25 15.22 -16.77 9.08
CA GLY A 25 15.87 -16.47 10.37
C GLY A 25 16.40 -15.03 10.47
N ASP A 26 16.80 -14.43 9.34
CA ASP A 26 17.25 -13.03 9.31
C ASP A 26 16.05 -12.08 9.45
N LEU A 27 14.90 -12.40 8.83
CA LEU A 27 13.64 -11.66 9.00
C LEU A 27 13.12 -11.70 10.45
N GLU A 28 13.16 -12.87 11.09
CA GLU A 28 12.75 -13.03 12.49
C GLU A 28 13.65 -12.23 13.44
N ALA A 29 14.96 -12.20 13.18
CA ALA A 29 15.90 -11.39 13.96
C ALA A 29 15.63 -9.88 13.79
N LEU A 30 15.37 -9.43 12.56
CA LEU A 30 15.02 -8.03 12.27
C LEU A 30 13.70 -7.64 12.91
N TRP A 31 12.69 -8.52 12.87
CA TRP A 31 11.39 -8.31 13.52
C TRP A 31 11.54 -8.05 15.02
N ARG A 32 12.28 -8.92 15.72
CA ARG A 32 12.52 -8.77 17.16
C ARG A 32 13.26 -7.48 17.48
N ALA A 33 14.35 -7.19 16.75
CA ALA A 33 15.12 -5.97 16.94
C ALA A 33 14.26 -4.71 16.71
N ALA A 34 13.38 -4.71 15.71
CA ALA A 34 12.48 -3.60 15.42
C ALA A 34 11.47 -3.37 16.56
N LEU A 35 10.88 -4.43 17.11
CA LEU A 35 9.97 -4.32 18.25
C LEU A 35 10.70 -3.85 19.53
N ASP A 36 11.84 -4.45 19.85
CA ASP A 36 12.62 -4.11 21.04
C ASP A 36 13.07 -2.63 21.02
N SER A 37 13.37 -2.11 19.82
CA SER A 37 13.85 -0.73 19.62
C SER A 37 12.75 0.29 19.33
N GLY A 38 11.50 -0.15 19.12
CA GLY A 38 10.39 0.72 18.71
C GLY A 38 10.54 1.30 17.28
N GLU A 39 11.24 0.58 16.39
CA GLU A 39 11.50 1.00 15.01
C GLU A 39 10.41 0.51 14.04
N GLY A 40 9.37 1.31 13.87
CA GLY A 40 8.21 1.01 13.04
C GLY A 40 8.54 0.78 11.57
N ALA A 41 9.46 1.56 10.99
CA ALA A 41 9.87 1.41 9.59
C ALA A 41 10.53 0.06 9.29
N ALA A 42 11.45 -0.37 10.15
CA ALA A 42 12.09 -1.69 10.03
C ALA A 42 11.06 -2.82 10.17
N GLY A 43 10.18 -2.74 11.18
CA GLY A 43 9.10 -3.71 11.37
C GLY A 43 8.12 -3.75 10.20
N ALA A 44 7.77 -2.59 9.63
CA ALA A 44 6.89 -2.49 8.47
C ALA A 44 7.47 -3.19 7.24
N HIS A 45 8.77 -3.04 7.00
CA HIS A 45 9.44 -3.75 5.90
C HIS A 45 9.47 -5.27 6.11
N VAL A 46 9.61 -5.74 7.35
CA VAL A 46 9.51 -7.18 7.64
C VAL A 46 8.10 -7.69 7.37
N ILE A 47 7.07 -7.00 7.90
CA ILE A 47 5.67 -7.37 7.68
C ILE A 47 5.35 -7.39 6.18
N HIS A 48 5.74 -6.34 5.45
CA HIS A 48 5.56 -6.25 4.01
C HIS A 48 6.23 -7.41 3.28
N GLU A 49 7.48 -7.76 3.61
CA GLU A 49 8.17 -8.86 2.95
C GLU A 49 7.52 -10.23 3.25
N LEU A 50 7.05 -10.46 4.48
CA LEU A 50 6.27 -11.67 4.81
C LEU A 50 4.99 -11.73 3.96
N TRP A 51 4.31 -10.59 3.81
CA TRP A 51 3.14 -10.45 2.96
C TRP A 51 3.42 -10.82 1.51
N MET A 52 4.51 -10.28 0.96
CA MET A 52 4.92 -10.53 -0.40
C MET A 52 5.38 -11.97 -0.66
N ARG A 53 5.61 -12.75 0.41
CA ARG A 53 5.92 -14.19 0.36
C ARG A 53 4.68 -15.08 0.56
N GLY A 54 3.49 -14.50 0.72
CA GLY A 54 2.27 -15.25 0.94
C GLY A 54 2.16 -15.85 2.34
N GLU A 55 2.74 -15.19 3.36
CA GLU A 55 2.57 -15.59 4.75
C GLU A 55 1.09 -15.58 5.18
N LEU A 56 0.75 -16.44 6.14
CA LEU A 56 -0.63 -16.61 6.60
C LEU A 56 -1.20 -15.31 7.17
N ALA A 57 -2.45 -15.01 6.80
CA ALA A 57 -3.20 -13.82 7.25
C ALA A 57 -3.09 -13.60 8.77
N ALA A 58 -3.39 -14.63 9.57
CA ALA A 58 -3.35 -14.56 11.02
C ALA A 58 -1.97 -14.15 11.59
N ARG A 59 -0.87 -14.55 10.93
CA ARG A 59 0.48 -14.15 11.35
C ARG A 59 0.77 -12.69 11.00
N ILE A 60 0.32 -12.24 9.83
CA ILE A 60 0.45 -10.84 9.42
C ILE A 60 -0.39 -9.94 10.33
N GLU A 61 -1.63 -10.30 10.61
CA GLU A 61 -2.51 -9.54 11.53
C GLU A 61 -1.93 -9.45 12.94
N THR A 62 -1.39 -10.57 13.45
CA THR A 62 -0.69 -10.58 14.74
C THR A 62 0.53 -9.66 14.74
N ALA A 63 1.33 -9.68 13.67
CA ALA A 63 2.49 -8.81 13.52
C ALA A 63 2.08 -7.33 13.40
N LEU A 64 1.05 -7.00 12.62
CA LEU A 64 0.51 -5.64 12.52
C LEU A 64 0.06 -5.12 13.89
N ALA A 65 -0.70 -5.92 14.65
CA ALA A 65 -1.15 -5.55 15.98
C ALA A 65 0.02 -5.30 16.95
N ALA A 66 1.05 -6.15 16.91
CA ALA A 66 2.25 -5.98 17.72
C ALA A 66 3.03 -4.72 17.34
N LEU A 67 3.20 -4.46 16.04
CA LEU A 67 3.93 -3.29 15.56
C LEU A 67 3.21 -2.00 15.94
N TRP A 68 1.89 -1.92 15.71
CA TRP A 68 1.10 -0.75 16.11
C TRP A 68 1.18 -0.49 17.62
N LYS A 69 1.12 -1.54 18.44
CA LYS A 69 1.24 -1.40 19.89
C LYS A 69 2.60 -0.84 20.31
N GLN A 70 3.68 -1.27 19.67
CA GLN A 70 5.05 -1.03 20.12
C GLN A 70 5.72 0.18 19.46
N ALA A 71 5.34 0.53 18.24
CA ALA A 71 6.07 1.46 17.38
C ALA A 71 5.18 2.40 16.55
N ALA A 72 3.91 2.62 16.95
CA ALA A 72 2.94 3.48 16.23
C ALA A 72 3.52 4.77 15.61
N PRO A 73 4.30 5.61 16.33
CA PRO A 73 4.76 6.89 15.80
C PRO A 73 5.74 6.81 14.63
N SER A 74 6.39 5.66 14.43
CA SER A 74 7.46 5.48 13.43
C SER A 74 7.08 4.51 12.31
N ILE A 75 5.83 4.04 12.27
CA ILE A 75 5.34 3.18 11.19
C ILE A 75 5.00 4.05 9.97
N PRO A 76 5.51 3.69 8.79
CA PRO A 76 5.27 4.46 7.59
C PRO A 76 3.82 4.33 7.09
N GLU A 77 3.30 5.41 6.54
CA GLU A 77 1.93 5.49 5.98
C GLU A 77 1.65 4.49 4.86
N TRP A 78 2.68 3.90 4.25
CA TRP A 78 2.52 2.92 3.19
C TRP A 78 2.18 1.51 3.68
N LEU A 79 2.33 1.23 4.98
CA LEU A 79 1.95 -0.06 5.56
C LEU A 79 0.44 -0.05 5.83
N PRO A 80 -0.35 -0.94 5.19
CA PRO A 80 -1.77 -1.03 5.47
C PRO A 80 -2.05 -1.40 6.92
N MET A 81 -3.12 -0.84 7.49
CA MET A 81 -3.51 -1.13 8.88
C MET A 81 -4.12 -2.52 9.06
N ARG A 82 -4.58 -3.16 7.98
CA ARG A 82 -5.30 -4.44 7.99
C ARG A 82 -4.85 -5.38 6.88
N TYR A 83 -5.12 -6.67 7.05
CA TYR A 83 -4.76 -7.68 6.07
C TYR A 83 -5.61 -7.60 4.79
N VAL A 84 -4.99 -7.23 3.67
CA VAL A 84 -5.45 -7.36 2.30
C VAL A 84 -4.71 -8.51 1.59
N ASP A 85 -5.44 -9.55 1.20
CA ASP A 85 -4.92 -10.76 0.55
C ASP A 85 -4.28 -10.47 -0.83
N TRP A 86 -4.92 -9.63 -1.63
CA TRP A 86 -4.45 -9.26 -2.97
C TRP A 86 -3.41 -8.13 -2.99
N LEU A 87 -2.89 -7.69 -1.84
CA LEU A 87 -1.89 -6.62 -1.78
C LEU A 87 -0.64 -6.90 -2.67
N PRO A 88 -0.07 -8.12 -2.68
CA PRO A 88 1.03 -8.45 -3.61
C PRO A 88 0.71 -8.19 -5.08
N LEU A 89 -0.50 -8.54 -5.51
CA LEU A 89 -0.98 -8.34 -6.88
C LEU A 89 -1.11 -6.85 -7.21
N ALA A 90 -1.59 -6.02 -6.27
CA ALA A 90 -1.65 -4.58 -6.46
C ALA A 90 -0.26 -3.94 -6.66
N TYR A 91 0.76 -4.40 -5.91
CA TYR A 91 2.15 -3.97 -6.13
C TYR A 91 2.65 -4.39 -7.52
N GLU A 92 2.44 -5.64 -7.90
CA GLU A 92 2.86 -6.17 -9.21
C GLU A 92 2.27 -5.37 -10.36
N VAL A 93 0.95 -5.18 -10.37
CA VAL A 93 0.24 -4.43 -11.41
C VAL A 93 0.70 -2.97 -11.45
N ALA A 94 0.77 -2.29 -10.29
CA ALA A 94 1.17 -0.88 -10.23
C ALA A 94 2.63 -0.66 -10.68
N LEU A 95 3.52 -1.65 -10.44
CA LEU A 95 4.90 -1.61 -10.91
C LEU A 95 5.02 -1.72 -12.43
N GLY A 96 3.98 -2.15 -13.16
CA GLY A 96 3.91 -2.08 -14.62
C GLY A 96 3.79 -0.65 -15.17
N PHE A 97 3.39 0.31 -14.35
CA PHE A 97 3.20 1.70 -14.77
C PHE A 97 4.44 2.56 -14.46
N ARG A 98 4.75 3.46 -15.38
CA ARG A 98 5.86 4.43 -15.27
C ARG A 98 5.39 5.81 -15.70
N ALA A 99 5.90 6.81 -14.99
CA ALA A 99 5.69 8.21 -15.31
C ALA A 99 6.59 8.64 -16.48
N ALA A 100 6.01 9.09 -17.58
CA ALA A 100 6.75 9.69 -18.68
C ALA A 100 7.02 11.20 -18.47
N ALA A 101 6.15 11.89 -17.73
CA ALA A 101 6.24 13.34 -17.53
C ALA A 101 5.85 13.75 -16.11
N ARG A 102 6.58 14.74 -15.57
CA ARG A 102 6.36 15.27 -14.21
C ARG A 102 5.33 16.39 -14.19
N GLY A 103 4.70 16.57 -13.04
CA GLY A 103 3.70 17.60 -12.79
C GLY A 103 3.29 17.62 -11.32
N ARG A 104 2.00 17.83 -11.06
CA ARG A 104 1.43 18.00 -9.71
C ARG A 104 0.32 17.03 -9.36
N TYR A 105 0.03 16.05 -10.23
CA TYR A 105 -1.01 15.05 -9.99
C TYR A 105 -0.41 13.77 -9.41
N ASN A 106 -1.22 13.04 -8.67
CA ASN A 106 -0.86 11.82 -7.97
C ASN A 106 -1.90 10.77 -8.31
N VAL A 107 -1.48 9.54 -8.60
CA VAL A 107 -2.37 8.38 -8.65
C VAL A 107 -2.36 7.72 -7.28
N TYR A 108 -3.50 7.23 -6.83
CA TYR A 108 -3.66 6.61 -5.53
C TYR A 108 -4.69 5.47 -5.56
N LEU A 109 -4.54 4.56 -4.60
CA LEU A 109 -5.48 3.49 -4.33
C LEU A 109 -6.15 3.69 -2.97
N VAL A 110 -7.42 3.33 -2.88
CA VAL A 110 -8.16 3.27 -1.62
C VAL A 110 -8.72 1.86 -1.45
N LEU A 111 -8.51 1.26 -0.29
CA LEU A 111 -9.13 -0.01 0.09
C LEU A 111 -10.62 0.21 0.33
N LEU A 112 -11.46 -0.59 -0.31
CA LEU A 112 -12.91 -0.55 -0.17
C LEU A 112 -13.43 -1.73 0.63
N ASP A 113 -14.42 -1.48 1.49
CA ASP A 113 -15.16 -2.50 2.22
C ASP A 113 -16.27 -3.13 1.36
N TYR A 114 -16.11 -4.42 1.09
CA TYR A 114 -17.02 -5.29 0.36
C TYR A 114 -17.29 -6.60 1.11
N GLU A 115 -17.22 -6.60 2.45
CA GLU A 115 -17.56 -7.78 3.26
C GLU A 115 -18.96 -8.35 2.97
N ASP A 116 -19.88 -7.49 2.52
CA ASP A 116 -21.22 -7.85 2.07
C ASP A 116 -21.29 -8.47 0.65
N ARG A 117 -20.16 -8.67 -0.04
CA ARG A 117 -20.08 -9.21 -1.40
C ARG A 117 -19.49 -10.62 -1.44
N THR A 118 -19.86 -11.38 -2.48
CA THR A 118 -19.44 -12.79 -2.65
C THR A 118 -18.00 -12.97 -3.14
N ARG A 119 -17.33 -11.90 -3.60
CA ARG A 119 -15.98 -11.95 -4.20
C ARG A 119 -14.85 -11.65 -3.21
N GLY A 120 -15.15 -11.65 -1.91
CA GLY A 120 -14.19 -11.34 -0.85
C GLY A 120 -14.43 -9.98 -0.20
N PRO A 121 -13.79 -9.73 0.96
CA PRO A 121 -14.15 -8.60 1.82
C PRO A 121 -13.65 -7.25 1.31
N TYR A 122 -12.77 -7.23 0.32
CA TYR A 122 -12.11 -6.01 -0.12
C TYR A 122 -12.16 -5.80 -1.63
N GLY A 123 -12.36 -4.54 -2.02
CA GLY A 123 -12.09 -4.04 -3.36
C GLY A 123 -11.13 -2.86 -3.33
N VAL A 124 -10.91 -2.25 -4.49
CA VAL A 124 -10.00 -1.12 -4.63
C VAL A 124 -10.63 0.00 -5.46
N TYR A 125 -10.48 1.23 -5.00
CA TYR A 125 -10.76 2.41 -5.79
C TYR A 125 -9.46 2.97 -6.35
N VAL A 126 -9.44 3.26 -7.66
CA VAL A 126 -8.32 3.93 -8.33
C VAL A 126 -8.72 5.38 -8.62
N GLY A 127 -7.86 6.32 -8.21
CA GLY A 127 -8.09 7.73 -8.43
C GLY A 127 -6.84 8.51 -8.77
N MET A 128 -7.02 9.69 -9.37
CA MET A 128 -6.00 10.73 -9.43
C MET A 128 -6.43 12.06 -8.81
N SER A 129 -5.47 12.84 -8.35
CA SER A 129 -5.70 14.14 -7.72
C SER A 129 -4.46 15.02 -7.77
N HIS A 130 -4.63 16.34 -7.78
CA HIS A 130 -3.53 17.27 -7.54
C HIS A 130 -3.18 17.43 -6.04
N LEU A 131 -4.05 16.93 -5.16
CA LEU A 131 -3.81 16.85 -3.72
C LEU A 131 -3.02 15.58 -3.39
N PRO A 132 -2.28 15.55 -2.26
CA PRO A 132 -1.75 14.32 -1.69
C PRO A 132 -2.87 13.27 -1.49
N PRO A 133 -2.58 11.97 -1.68
CA PRO A 133 -3.57 10.90 -1.53
C PRO A 133 -4.35 10.91 -0.22
N ALA A 134 -3.67 11.04 0.93
CA ALA A 134 -4.31 11.11 2.24
C ALA A 134 -5.29 12.30 2.34
N GLN A 135 -4.85 13.50 1.94
CA GLN A 135 -5.71 14.68 1.91
C GLN A 135 -6.91 14.53 0.96
N ARG A 136 -6.72 13.86 -0.19
CA ARG A 136 -7.83 13.59 -1.11
C ARG A 136 -8.82 12.59 -0.50
N PHE A 137 -8.34 11.58 0.20
CA PHE A 137 -9.17 10.62 0.93
C PHE A 137 -9.99 11.31 2.03
N ASP A 138 -9.39 12.19 2.84
CA ASP A 138 -10.11 12.97 3.85
C ASP A 138 -11.25 13.79 3.24
N ARG A 139 -11.02 14.40 2.07
CA ARG A 139 -12.08 15.14 1.34
C ARG A 139 -13.19 14.22 0.87
N HIS A 140 -12.86 13.02 0.38
CA HIS A 140 -13.88 12.03 0.05
C HIS A 140 -14.71 11.67 1.29
N LYS A 141 -14.07 11.42 2.44
CA LYS A 141 -14.76 11.10 3.70
C LYS A 141 -15.57 12.26 4.27
N ALA A 142 -15.20 13.50 3.97
CA ALA A 142 -15.98 14.70 4.28
C ALA A 142 -17.10 15.02 3.27
N GLY A 143 -17.28 14.21 2.21
CA GLY A 143 -18.29 14.45 1.18
C GLY A 143 -17.93 15.54 0.17
N ILE A 144 -16.69 16.02 0.15
CA ILE A 144 -16.26 17.14 -0.68
C ILE A 144 -15.71 16.62 -2.02
N HIS A 145 -16.47 16.80 -3.11
CA HIS A 145 -16.16 16.23 -4.43
C HIS A 145 -15.90 14.73 -4.35
N ALA A 146 -16.73 14.03 -3.57
CA ALA A 146 -16.49 12.65 -3.18
C ALA A 146 -16.95 11.66 -4.27
N ALA A 147 -16.18 10.58 -4.43
CA ALA A 147 -16.64 9.38 -5.10
C ALA A 147 -17.55 8.61 -4.13
N GLY A 148 -18.74 8.22 -4.58
CA GLY A 148 -19.73 7.55 -3.72
C GLY A 148 -19.22 6.26 -3.09
N SER A 149 -18.41 5.48 -3.82
CA SER A 149 -17.76 4.26 -3.33
C SER A 149 -16.78 4.56 -2.19
N VAL A 150 -15.88 5.53 -2.36
CA VAL A 150 -14.91 5.94 -1.31
C VAL A 150 -15.61 6.55 -0.11
N LEU A 151 -16.61 7.42 -0.32
CA LEU A 151 -17.38 8.03 0.78
C LEU A 151 -18.03 6.95 1.64
N LYS A 152 -18.74 6.00 1.03
CA LYS A 152 -19.52 4.98 1.75
C LYS A 152 -18.67 3.83 2.26
N ARG A 153 -17.65 3.40 1.51
CA ARG A 153 -16.93 2.13 1.72
C ARG A 153 -15.41 2.27 1.79
N GLY A 154 -14.85 3.47 1.58
CA GLY A 154 -13.41 3.68 1.68
C GLY A 154 -12.92 3.53 3.12
N LEU A 155 -11.95 2.62 3.30
CA LEU A 155 -11.39 2.23 4.59
C LEU A 155 -10.02 2.86 4.90
N GLU A 156 -9.10 2.86 3.92
CA GLU A 156 -7.77 3.50 4.04
C GLU A 156 -7.14 3.72 2.65
N VAL A 157 -6.14 4.58 2.58
CA VAL A 157 -5.31 4.74 1.37
C VAL A 157 -4.25 3.64 1.35
N LEU A 158 -4.16 2.90 0.23
CA LEU A 158 -3.06 1.95 0.01
C LEU A 158 -1.92 2.68 -0.71
N ALA A 159 -1.14 3.47 0.03
CA ALA A 159 -0.12 4.33 -0.57
C ALA A 159 0.99 3.53 -1.24
N GLY A 160 1.43 2.43 -0.59
CA GLY A 160 2.58 1.61 -0.98
C GLY A 160 2.67 1.26 -2.47
N PRO A 161 1.66 0.60 -3.08
CA PRO A 161 1.68 0.24 -4.49
C PRO A 161 1.86 1.43 -5.46
N THR A 162 1.49 2.65 -5.06
CA THR A 162 1.49 3.83 -5.92
C THR A 162 2.50 4.91 -5.53
N LEU A 163 3.42 4.62 -4.59
CA LEU A 163 4.42 5.60 -4.14
C LEU A 163 5.29 6.17 -5.25
N HIS A 164 5.54 5.41 -6.33
CA HIS A 164 6.29 5.87 -7.50
C HIS A 164 5.45 6.66 -8.52
N LEU A 165 4.13 6.68 -8.35
CA LEU A 165 3.16 7.33 -9.27
C LEU A 165 2.70 8.70 -8.75
N GLN A 166 3.65 9.48 -8.24
CA GLN A 166 3.44 10.80 -7.65
C GLN A 166 4.06 11.90 -8.52
N ARG A 167 3.50 13.12 -8.45
CA ARG A 167 3.99 14.31 -9.18
C ARG A 167 4.04 14.08 -10.71
N LEU A 168 2.94 13.58 -11.25
CA LEU A 168 2.67 13.32 -12.66
C LEU A 168 2.10 14.56 -13.38
N ALA A 169 2.38 14.68 -14.66
CA ALA A 169 1.61 15.57 -15.54
C ALA A 169 0.14 15.11 -15.58
N ARG A 170 -0.81 16.03 -15.80
CA ARG A 170 -2.25 15.71 -15.76
C ARG A 170 -2.64 14.62 -16.76
N ALA A 171 -2.20 14.74 -18.01
CA ALA A 171 -2.48 13.76 -19.05
C ALA A 171 -1.94 12.37 -18.69
N GLU A 172 -0.79 12.33 -18.04
CA GLU A 172 -0.16 11.09 -17.60
C GLU A 172 -0.91 10.46 -16.42
N ALA A 173 -1.36 11.28 -15.46
CA ALA A 173 -2.17 10.81 -14.35
C ALA A 173 -3.49 10.19 -14.84
N LEU A 174 -4.17 10.82 -15.80
CA LEU A 174 -5.39 10.27 -16.43
C LEU A 174 -5.13 8.92 -17.13
N ARG A 175 -4.07 8.85 -17.93
CA ARG A 175 -3.70 7.62 -18.64
C ARG A 175 -3.38 6.48 -17.67
N ILE A 176 -2.60 6.76 -16.63
CA ILE A 176 -2.20 5.77 -15.63
C ILE A 176 -3.38 5.38 -14.75
N GLU A 177 -4.24 6.31 -14.33
CA GLU A 177 -5.45 6.03 -13.55
C GLU A 177 -6.36 5.04 -14.28
N ALA A 178 -6.70 5.33 -15.54
CA ALA A 178 -7.55 4.45 -16.35
C ALA A 178 -6.90 3.07 -16.58
N GLY A 179 -5.64 3.06 -17.02
CA GLY A 179 -4.93 1.79 -17.30
C GLY A 179 -4.69 0.95 -16.05
N LEU A 180 -4.42 1.57 -14.90
CA LEU A 180 -4.24 0.85 -13.63
C LEU A 180 -5.56 0.25 -13.15
N ALA A 181 -6.68 0.96 -13.30
CA ALA A 181 -8.00 0.44 -12.97
C ALA A 181 -8.36 -0.78 -13.84
N GLU A 182 -8.13 -0.68 -15.15
CA GLU A 182 -8.33 -1.79 -16.10
C GLU A 182 -7.45 -2.99 -15.74
N ALA A 183 -6.14 -2.79 -15.56
CA ALA A 183 -5.22 -3.88 -15.26
C ALA A 183 -5.51 -4.57 -13.91
N LEU A 184 -5.95 -3.83 -12.89
CA LEU A 184 -6.37 -4.44 -11.62
C LEU A 184 -7.68 -5.24 -11.78
N SER A 185 -8.61 -4.75 -12.60
CA SER A 185 -9.86 -5.46 -12.90
C SER A 185 -9.58 -6.75 -13.68
N ASP A 186 -8.71 -6.70 -14.69
CA ASP A 186 -8.29 -7.86 -15.48
C ASP A 186 -7.56 -8.90 -14.63
N ALA A 187 -6.84 -8.45 -13.60
CA ALA A 187 -6.23 -9.31 -12.59
C ALA A 187 -7.23 -9.91 -11.59
N GLY A 188 -8.53 -9.57 -11.71
CA GLY A 188 -9.63 -10.18 -10.95
C GLY A 188 -10.08 -9.38 -9.72
N LEU A 189 -9.55 -8.19 -9.46
CA LEU A 189 -9.96 -7.37 -8.32
C LEU A 189 -11.32 -6.71 -8.58
N SER A 190 -12.08 -6.45 -7.52
CA SER A 190 -13.26 -5.58 -7.60
C SER A 190 -12.82 -4.12 -7.60
N VAL A 191 -12.85 -3.47 -8.76
CA VAL A 191 -12.33 -2.11 -8.97
C VAL A 191 -13.45 -1.07 -9.13
N GLU A 192 -13.25 0.11 -8.56
CA GLU A 192 -14.06 1.33 -8.78
C GLU A 192 -13.13 2.49 -9.22
N GLY A 193 -13.68 3.48 -9.93
CA GLY A 193 -12.89 4.62 -10.43
C GLY A 193 -12.26 4.32 -11.80
N GLY A 194 -11.16 4.99 -12.14
CA GLY A 194 -10.52 4.80 -13.45
C GLY A 194 -11.19 5.52 -14.63
N HIS A 195 -11.92 6.62 -14.39
CA HIS A 195 -12.72 7.34 -15.40
C HIS A 195 -12.19 8.75 -15.69
#